data_AF-A0A7C5EFT8-F1
#
_entry.id   AF-A0A7C5EFT8-F1
#
_cell.length_a   1.000
_cell.length_b   1.000
_cell.length_c   1.000
_cell.angle_alpha   90.00
_cell.angle_beta   90.00
_cell.angle_gamma   90.00
#
_symmetry.space_group_name_H-M   'P 1'
#
loop_
_entity.id
_entity.type
_entity.pdbx_description
1 polymer ?
#
loop_
_entity_poly.entity_id
_entity_poly.type
_entity_poly.pdbx_seq_one_letter_code
_entity_poly.pdbx_strand_id
1 'polypeptide(L)'
;MSDKLSPLESCGGVDSLSDAARPDVKGIIHRVIAEKLRFPVVIALCRIRVGGLPLDDLTIRTVAAAFSKQPNHVAELADWVASLVRPTPDARPLYICESVSCCARGAKELHDALLPELEAMGCPRSVRRVHCLDQCEYGPSVDLDGRIYVGGEECIRRDERPWRSEPFVHGEE
;
A
#
# COMPACT_ATOMS: atom_id res chain seq x y z
N MET A 1 -75.16 4.84 1.16
CA MET A 1 -73.95 5.13 0.37
C MET A 1 -72.78 4.78 1.30
N SER A 2 -72.41 3.50 1.38
CA SER A 2 -71.42 2.83 0.50
C SER A 2 -70.03 3.43 0.79
N ASP A 3 -68.99 2.73 1.24
CA ASP A 3 -68.66 1.32 1.08
C ASP A 3 -67.71 0.79 2.18
N LYS A 4 -67.71 -0.53 2.30
CA LYS A 4 -66.80 -1.39 3.07
C LYS A 4 -65.37 -1.32 2.50
N LEU A 5 -64.35 -1.59 3.34
CA LEU A 5 -63.40 -2.70 3.16
C LEU A 5 -62.39 -2.78 4.32
N SER A 6 -62.07 -4.03 4.67
CA SER A 6 -61.28 -4.54 5.79
C SER A 6 -59.75 -4.49 5.54
N PRO A 7 -58.91 -4.87 6.53
CA PRO A 7 -57.44 -4.65 6.56
C PRO A 7 -56.66 -5.81 5.94
N LEU A 8 -55.40 -5.59 5.53
CA LEU A 8 -54.33 -6.60 5.35
C LEU A 8 -52.97 -5.94 5.03
N GLU A 9 -51.91 -6.43 5.68
CA GLU A 9 -50.51 -6.62 5.21
C GLU A 9 -49.64 -5.37 4.97
N SER A 10 -48.59 -5.12 5.76
CA SER A 10 -47.29 -5.81 5.83
C SER A 10 -46.59 -5.99 4.48
N CYS A 11 -45.79 -4.98 4.10
CA CYS A 11 -44.57 -5.12 3.32
C CYS A 11 -43.60 -4.07 3.91
N GLY A 12 -42.48 -4.42 4.53
CA GLY A 12 -41.50 -5.40 4.07
C GLY A 12 -40.44 -4.65 3.27
N GLY A 13 -39.21 -4.63 3.77
CA GLY A 13 -38.06 -4.09 3.06
C GLY A 13 -37.47 -2.84 3.69
N VAL A 14 -36.88 -2.99 4.88
CA VAL A 14 -35.54 -2.38 5.04
C VAL A 14 -34.73 -2.97 3.90
N ASP A 15 -34.38 -2.15 2.91
CA ASP A 15 -33.47 -2.56 1.85
C ASP A 15 -32.13 -2.87 2.52
N SER A 16 -31.99 -4.13 2.91
CA SER A 16 -30.75 -4.84 3.09
C SER A 16 -29.98 -4.71 1.79
N LEU A 17 -29.30 -3.58 1.63
CA LEU A 17 -28.11 -3.50 0.81
C LEU A 17 -27.20 -4.61 1.31
N SER A 18 -27.08 -5.62 0.46
CA SER A 18 -26.36 -6.85 0.68
C SER A 18 -25.09 -6.58 1.47
N ASP A 19 -24.92 -7.35 2.54
CA ASP A 19 -23.70 -7.53 3.32
C ASP A 19 -22.64 -8.20 2.43
N ALA A 20 -22.28 -7.54 1.31
CA ALA A 20 -21.13 -7.89 0.51
C ALA A 20 -19.96 -7.82 1.47
N ALA A 21 -19.48 -8.99 1.88
CA ALA A 21 -18.61 -9.20 3.03
C ALA A 21 -17.64 -8.02 3.16
N ARG A 22 -17.93 -7.13 4.12
CA ARG A 22 -17.06 -5.98 4.38
C ARG A 22 -15.66 -6.55 4.56
N PRO A 23 -14.65 -6.04 3.86
CA PRO A 23 -13.31 -6.58 3.98
C PRO A 23 -12.90 -6.50 5.45
N ASP A 24 -12.52 -7.64 6.03
CA ASP A 24 -11.92 -7.70 7.35
C ASP A 24 -10.41 -7.91 7.22
N VAL A 25 -9.66 -7.50 8.26
CA VAL A 25 -8.19 -7.57 8.28
C VAL A 25 -7.69 -9.00 8.02
N LYS A 26 -8.34 -10.03 8.59
CA LYS A 26 -7.91 -11.43 8.43
C LYS A 26 -8.17 -11.93 7.01
N GLY A 27 -9.33 -11.58 6.44
CA GLY A 27 -9.66 -11.90 5.05
C GLY A 27 -8.64 -11.31 4.06
N ILE A 28 -8.20 -10.07 4.28
CA ILE A 28 -7.15 -9.45 3.47
C ILE A 28 -5.82 -10.18 3.64
N ILE A 29 -5.40 -10.43 4.88
CA ILE A 29 -4.15 -11.14 5.19
C ILE A 29 -4.11 -12.51 4.52
N HIS A 30 -5.19 -13.29 4.62
CA HIS A 30 -5.27 -14.62 4.02
C HIS A 30 -5.10 -14.58 2.51
N ARG A 31 -5.71 -13.61 1.82
CA ARG A 31 -5.53 -13.43 0.37
C ARG A 31 -4.08 -13.11 0.01
N VAL A 32 -3.47 -12.18 0.73
CA VAL A 32 -2.07 -11.80 0.51
C VAL A 32 -1.12 -12.98 0.72
N ILE A 33 -1.34 -13.79 1.76
CA ILE A 33 -0.56 -15.02 2.00
C ILE A 33 -0.72 -16.00 0.83
N ALA A 34 -1.94 -16.20 0.34
CA ALA A 34 -2.22 -17.12 -0.77
C ALA A 34 -1.54 -16.69 -2.08
N GLU A 35 -1.36 -15.40 -2.30
CA GLU A 35 -0.70 -14.83 -3.48
C GLU A 35 0.83 -14.99 -3.48
N LYS A 36 1.44 -15.36 -2.35
CA LYS A 36 2.91 -15.58 -2.20
C LYS A 36 3.74 -14.40 -2.72
N LEU A 37 3.29 -13.19 -2.45
CA LEU A 37 3.97 -11.96 -2.86
C LEU A 37 5.32 -11.82 -2.15
N ARG A 38 6.29 -11.19 -2.82
CA ARG A 38 7.63 -10.93 -2.27
C ARG A 38 7.67 -9.84 -1.19
N PHE A 39 6.67 -8.97 -1.14
CA PHE A 39 6.56 -7.91 -0.12
C PHE A 39 5.18 -7.95 0.54
N PRO A 40 4.81 -9.08 1.17
CA PRO A 40 3.42 -9.35 1.52
C PRO A 40 2.92 -8.41 2.63
N VAL A 41 3.78 -8.01 3.56
CA VAL A 41 3.39 -7.08 4.64
C VAL A 41 3.00 -5.71 4.09
N VAL A 42 3.80 -5.16 3.17
CA VAL A 42 3.53 -3.87 2.53
C VAL A 42 2.20 -3.92 1.78
N ILE A 43 1.98 -4.96 0.97
CA ILE A 43 0.76 -5.10 0.19
C ILE A 43 -0.46 -5.32 1.08
N ALA A 44 -0.33 -6.07 2.18
CA ALA A 44 -1.40 -6.22 3.16
C ALA A 44 -1.79 -4.86 3.77
N LEU A 45 -0.82 -4.05 4.20
CA LEU A 45 -1.08 -2.73 4.76
C LEU A 45 -1.75 -1.79 3.75
N CYS A 46 -1.31 -1.80 2.48
CA CYS A 46 -1.97 -1.05 1.42
C CYS A 46 -3.42 -1.50 1.23
N ARG A 47 -3.68 -2.80 1.10
CA ARG A 47 -5.04 -3.35 0.89
C ARG A 47 -5.97 -3.09 2.07
N ILE A 48 -5.47 -3.16 3.29
CA ILE A 48 -6.22 -2.80 4.50
C ILE A 48 -6.66 -1.32 4.39
N ARG A 49 -5.75 -0.45 3.97
CA ARG A 49 -6.05 0.98 3.78
C ARG A 49 -7.01 1.23 2.62
N VAL A 50 -6.87 0.53 1.49
CA VAL A 50 -7.84 0.56 0.37
C VAL A 50 -9.22 0.14 0.85
N GLY A 51 -9.31 -0.87 1.72
CA GLY A 51 -10.55 -1.31 2.35
C GLY A 51 -11.16 -0.33 3.36
N GLY A 52 -10.54 0.83 3.59
CA GLY A 52 -11.00 1.84 4.55
C GLY A 52 -10.82 1.44 6.02
N LEU A 53 -10.01 0.42 6.29
CA LEU A 53 -9.75 -0.07 7.64
C LEU A 53 -8.59 0.70 8.29
N PRO A 54 -8.65 0.98 9.61
CA PRO A 54 -7.58 1.70 10.29
C PRO A 54 -6.32 0.84 10.39
N LEU A 55 -5.14 1.48 10.33
CA LEU A 55 -3.86 0.87 10.68
C LEU A 55 -3.53 1.13 12.15
N ASP A 56 -4.45 0.73 13.03
CA ASP A 56 -4.32 0.90 14.49
C ASP A 56 -3.50 -0.22 15.15
N ASP A 57 -3.24 -0.09 16.45
CA ASP A 57 -2.47 -1.03 17.26
C ASP A 57 -2.92 -2.50 17.11
N LEU A 58 -4.24 -2.73 17.04
CA LEU A 58 -4.79 -4.07 16.89
C LEU A 58 -4.49 -4.63 15.49
N THR A 59 -4.67 -3.82 14.46
CA THR A 59 -4.38 -4.17 13.07
C THR A 59 -2.89 -4.46 12.88
N ILE A 60 -2.02 -3.61 13.41
CA ILE A 60 -0.57 -3.79 13.36
C ILE A 60 -0.16 -5.11 14.03
N ARG A 61 -0.65 -5.41 15.23
CA ARG A 61 -0.37 -6.69 15.91
C ARG A 61 -0.90 -7.89 15.15
N THR A 62 -2.06 -7.75 14.51
CA THR A 62 -2.67 -8.82 13.70
C THR A 62 -1.84 -9.14 12.46
N VAL A 63 -1.41 -8.11 11.72
CA VAL A 63 -0.51 -8.25 10.56
C VAL A 63 0.84 -8.82 11.02
N ALA A 64 1.41 -8.30 12.10
CA ALA A 64 2.67 -8.78 12.65
C ALA A 64 2.63 -10.28 13.01
N ALA A 65 1.57 -10.72 13.69
CA ALA A 65 1.40 -12.13 14.03
C ALA A 65 1.25 -13.02 12.80
N ALA A 66 0.49 -12.58 11.78
CA ALA A 66 0.23 -13.37 10.58
C ALA A 66 1.47 -13.57 9.70
N PHE A 67 2.36 -12.59 9.66
CA PHE A 67 3.59 -12.63 8.86
C PHE A 67 4.85 -12.93 9.68
N SER A 68 4.70 -13.36 10.94
CA SER A 68 5.82 -13.64 11.86
C SER A 68 6.81 -12.49 11.97
N LYS A 69 6.31 -11.25 12.10
CA LYS A 69 7.11 -10.02 12.24
C LYS A 69 6.96 -9.40 13.62
N GLN A 70 7.89 -8.52 13.96
CA GLN A 70 7.78 -7.70 15.17
C GLN A 70 6.77 -6.57 14.95
N PRO A 71 5.91 -6.24 15.94
CA PRO A 71 4.90 -5.18 15.78
C PRO A 71 5.48 -3.80 15.47
N ASN A 72 6.62 -3.44 16.08
CA ASN A 72 7.29 -2.17 15.79
C ASN A 72 7.73 -2.06 14.32
N HIS A 73 8.22 -3.17 13.75
CA HIS A 73 8.60 -3.22 12.36
C HIS A 73 7.40 -3.02 11.41
N VAL A 74 6.26 -3.64 11.74
CA VAL A 74 5.02 -3.45 10.95
C VAL A 74 4.47 -2.03 11.11
N ALA A 75 4.62 -1.40 12.28
CA ALA A 75 4.26 -0.01 12.50
C ALA A 75 5.08 0.94 11.62
N GLU A 76 6.39 0.74 11.52
CA GLU A 76 7.26 1.52 10.61
C GLU A 76 6.82 1.41 9.14
N LEU A 77 6.46 0.20 8.69
CA LEU A 77 5.92 -0.02 7.35
C LEU A 77 4.57 0.67 7.15
N ALA A 78 3.70 0.66 8.17
CA ALA A 78 2.41 1.33 8.12
C ALA A 78 2.54 2.86 8.02
N ASP A 79 3.49 3.44 8.76
CA ASP A 79 3.83 4.87 8.66
C ASP A 79 4.36 5.22 7.27
N TRP A 80 5.22 4.35 6.72
CA TRP A 80 5.71 4.51 5.34
C TRP A 80 4.56 4.42 4.32
N VAL A 81 3.67 3.43 4.40
CA VAL A 81 2.48 3.34 3.53
C VAL A 81 1.60 4.58 3.64
N ALA A 82 1.38 5.09 4.85
CA ALA A 82 0.64 6.32 5.08
C ALA A 82 1.31 7.54 4.44
N SER A 83 2.64 7.56 4.36
CA SER A 83 3.40 8.66 3.74
C SER A 83 3.24 8.71 2.22
N LEU A 84 3.08 7.55 1.54
CA LEU A 84 2.93 7.47 0.08
C LEU A 84 1.70 8.23 -0.43
N VAL A 85 0.64 8.27 0.37
CA VAL A 85 -0.66 8.86 0.00
C VAL A 85 -0.93 10.18 0.72
N ARG A 86 0.00 10.65 1.55
CA ARG A 86 -0.14 11.94 2.25
C ARG A 86 -0.10 13.09 1.24
N PRO A 87 -1.12 13.96 1.18
CA PRO A 87 -1.06 15.16 0.36
C PRO A 87 0.05 16.08 0.87
N THR A 88 0.93 16.52 -0.02
CA THR A 88 1.94 17.55 0.27
C THR A 88 1.85 18.63 -0.81
N PRO A 89 1.88 19.93 -0.46
CA PRO A 89 1.79 21.03 -1.45
C PRO A 89 2.87 20.94 -2.53
N ASP A 90 4.07 20.48 -2.15
CA ASP A 90 5.23 20.31 -3.02
C ASP A 90 5.51 18.83 -3.31
N ALA A 91 4.44 18.01 -3.45
CA ALA A 91 4.56 16.59 -3.71
C ALA A 91 5.41 16.34 -4.97
N ARG A 92 6.56 15.68 -4.80
CA ARG A 92 7.37 15.24 -5.93
C ARG A 92 6.82 13.91 -6.47
N PRO A 93 7.13 13.55 -7.72
CA PRO A 93 6.88 12.20 -8.19
C PRO A 93 7.51 11.17 -7.25
N LEU A 94 6.82 10.06 -7.02
CA LEU A 94 7.44 8.88 -6.40
C LEU A 94 8.37 8.25 -7.44
N TYR A 95 9.67 8.26 -7.20
CA TYR A 95 10.61 7.63 -8.13
C TYR A 95 10.91 6.20 -7.68
N ILE A 96 10.80 5.24 -8.59
CA ILE A 96 11.04 3.82 -8.32
C ILE A 96 12.23 3.33 -9.16
N CYS A 97 13.19 2.67 -8.51
CA CYS A 97 14.45 2.27 -9.14
C CYS A 97 14.33 0.93 -9.86
N GLU A 98 14.65 0.91 -11.16
CA GLU A 98 14.60 -0.30 -12.00
C GLU A 98 15.98 -0.78 -12.45
N SER A 99 17.04 -0.38 -11.73
CA SER A 99 18.39 -0.85 -12.02
C SER A 99 18.45 -2.36 -11.95
N VAL A 100 19.40 -2.97 -12.68
CA VAL A 100 19.62 -4.42 -12.65
C VAL A 100 19.78 -4.93 -11.22
N SER A 101 20.46 -4.17 -10.35
CA SER A 101 20.62 -4.53 -8.93
C SER A 101 19.32 -4.49 -8.13
N CYS A 102 18.44 -3.52 -8.37
CA CYS A 102 17.12 -3.46 -7.73
C CYS A 102 16.21 -4.57 -8.26
N CYS A 103 16.18 -4.80 -9.57
CA CYS A 103 15.42 -5.87 -10.21
C CYS A 103 15.87 -7.26 -9.72
N ALA A 104 17.17 -7.52 -9.59
CA ALA A 104 17.70 -8.77 -9.03
C ALA A 104 17.24 -9.03 -7.58
N ARG A 105 16.83 -7.98 -6.88
CA ARG A 105 16.33 -8.03 -5.50
C ARG A 105 14.80 -7.93 -5.39
N GLY A 106 14.10 -8.02 -6.52
CA GLY A 106 12.64 -8.11 -6.56
C GLY A 106 11.91 -6.78 -6.75
N ALA A 107 12.59 -5.73 -7.25
CA ALA A 107 11.96 -4.43 -7.46
C ALA A 107 10.80 -4.49 -8.43
N LYS A 108 10.90 -5.31 -9.48
CA LYS A 108 9.81 -5.46 -10.45
C LYS A 108 8.55 -6.02 -9.79
N GLU A 109 8.69 -7.09 -9.02
CA GLU A 109 7.60 -7.72 -8.28
C GLU A 109 7.00 -6.78 -7.23
N LEU A 110 7.84 -6.01 -6.53
CA LEU A 110 7.37 -4.97 -5.63
C LEU A 110 6.54 -3.91 -6.36
N HIS A 111 7.07 -3.34 -7.44
CA HIS A 111 6.42 -2.24 -8.16
C HIS A 111 5.12 -2.71 -8.81
N ASP A 112 5.12 -3.88 -9.45
CA ASP A 112 3.95 -4.43 -10.13
C ASP A 112 2.82 -4.73 -9.11
N ALA A 113 3.16 -5.11 -7.87
CA ALA A 113 2.18 -5.29 -6.79
C ALA A 113 1.77 -3.96 -6.11
N LEU A 114 2.69 -3.00 -5.96
CA LEU A 114 2.45 -1.75 -5.24
C LEU A 114 1.67 -0.72 -6.06
N LEU A 115 1.91 -0.64 -7.37
CA LEU A 115 1.31 0.37 -8.25
C LEU A 115 -0.23 0.34 -8.26
N PRO A 116 -0.90 -0.82 -8.42
CA PRO A 116 -2.36 -0.87 -8.36
C PRO A 116 -2.92 -0.43 -7.00
N GLU A 117 -2.20 -0.75 -5.92
CA GLU A 117 -2.62 -0.38 -4.57
C GLU A 117 -2.46 1.13 -4.33
N LEU A 118 -1.41 1.76 -4.87
CA LEU A 118 -1.24 3.22 -4.83
C LEU A 118 -2.36 3.94 -5.58
N GLU A 119 -2.74 3.43 -6.76
CA GLU A 119 -3.87 3.96 -7.52
C GLU A 119 -5.18 3.82 -6.73
N ALA A 120 -5.43 2.64 -6.17
CA ALA A 120 -6.63 2.36 -5.37
C ALA A 120 -6.71 3.19 -4.08
N MET A 121 -5.57 3.53 -3.46
CA MET A 121 -5.52 4.43 -2.30
C MET A 121 -5.67 5.92 -2.67
N GLY A 122 -5.76 6.26 -3.96
CA GLY A 122 -5.84 7.64 -4.43
C GLY A 122 -4.52 8.40 -4.21
N CYS A 123 -3.38 7.74 -4.43
CA CYS A 123 -2.07 8.37 -4.31
C CYS A 123 -2.02 9.65 -5.16
N PRO A 124 -1.75 10.82 -4.55
CA PRO A 124 -1.76 12.10 -5.28
C PRO A 124 -0.50 12.30 -6.15
N ARG A 125 0.49 11.41 -6.04
CA ARG A 125 1.79 11.52 -6.70
C ARG A 125 1.80 10.72 -8.01
N SER A 126 2.35 11.31 -9.07
CA SER A 126 2.74 10.53 -10.25
C SER A 126 3.87 9.57 -9.87
N VAL A 127 3.83 8.33 -10.35
CA VAL A 127 4.94 7.38 -10.16
C VAL A 127 5.85 7.42 -11.40
N ARG A 128 7.15 7.57 -11.21
CA ARG A 128 8.16 7.62 -12.28
C ARG A 128 9.17 6.50 -12.10
N ARG A 129 9.33 5.67 -13.14
CA ARG A 129 10.38 4.65 -13.22
C ARG A 129 11.69 5.33 -13.58
N VAL A 130 12.76 5.08 -12.82
CA VAL A 130 14.10 5.62 -13.07
C VAL A 130 15.12 4.50 -13.14
N HIS A 131 16.18 4.73 -13.91
CA HIS A 131 17.20 3.72 -14.11
C HIS A 131 17.95 3.38 -12.82
N CYS A 132 18.38 4.35 -12.03
CA CYS A 132 19.13 4.09 -10.79
C CYS A 132 18.96 5.20 -9.75
N LEU A 133 18.87 4.82 -8.47
CA LEU A 133 18.92 5.73 -7.31
C LEU A 133 20.23 5.64 -6.52
N ASP A 134 21.25 4.99 -7.08
CA ASP A 134 22.59 4.78 -6.51
C ASP A 134 22.60 3.98 -5.18
N GLN A 135 21.56 3.18 -4.93
CA GLN A 135 21.43 2.32 -3.73
C GLN A 135 21.48 0.83 -4.03
N CYS A 136 22.32 0.43 -4.99
CA CYS A 136 22.41 -0.94 -5.49
C CYS A 136 22.65 -2.00 -4.39
N GLU A 137 23.41 -1.64 -3.34
CA GLU A 137 23.73 -2.54 -2.23
C GLU A 137 22.54 -2.82 -1.30
N TYR A 138 21.50 -1.97 -1.32
CA TYR A 138 20.38 -2.04 -0.37
C TYR A 138 19.01 -2.06 -1.05
N GLY A 139 18.96 -2.04 -2.37
CA GLY A 139 17.71 -2.03 -3.13
C GLY A 139 16.81 -3.26 -2.87
N PRO A 140 15.55 -3.26 -3.35
CA PRO A 140 14.85 -2.18 -4.07
C PRO A 140 14.86 -0.81 -3.39
N SER A 141 14.88 0.25 -4.20
CA SER A 141 14.96 1.63 -3.70
C SER A 141 13.90 2.51 -4.35
N VAL A 142 13.36 3.42 -3.55
CA VAL A 142 12.38 4.43 -3.98
C VAL A 142 12.72 5.79 -3.38
N ASP A 143 12.52 6.87 -4.14
CA ASP A 143 12.59 8.24 -3.64
C ASP A 143 11.16 8.76 -3.42
N LEU A 144 10.86 9.07 -2.15
CA LEU A 144 9.64 9.75 -1.74
C LEU A 144 10.00 11.13 -1.18
N ASP A 145 9.66 12.19 -1.91
CA ASP A 145 9.86 13.59 -1.52
C ASP A 145 11.33 13.91 -1.13
N GLY A 146 12.29 13.41 -1.89
CA GLY A 146 13.73 13.59 -1.66
C GLY A 146 14.31 12.69 -0.56
N ARG A 147 13.56 11.69 -0.12
CA ARG A 147 14.00 10.71 0.87
C ARG A 147 14.04 9.35 0.22
N ILE A 148 15.22 8.75 0.22
CA ILE A 148 15.38 7.41 -0.30
C ILE A 148 14.97 6.42 0.77
N TYR A 149 14.14 5.48 0.37
CA TYR A 149 13.81 4.29 1.12
C TYR A 149 14.39 3.09 0.39
N VAL A 150 15.06 2.24 1.13
CA VAL A 150 15.70 1.01 0.65
C VAL A 150 15.11 -0.16 1.40
N GLY A 151 14.97 -1.29 0.75
CA GLY A 151 14.28 -2.39 1.39
C GLY A 151 14.26 -3.67 0.60
N GLY A 152 14.45 -4.80 1.28
CA GLY A 152 14.26 -6.14 0.72
C GLY A 152 12.93 -6.75 1.12
N GLU A 153 12.76 -8.05 0.86
CA GLU A 153 11.56 -8.86 1.16
C GLU A 153 10.98 -8.63 2.56
N GLU A 154 11.81 -8.22 3.52
CA GLU A 154 11.46 -8.13 4.93
C GLU A 154 11.49 -6.73 5.52
N CYS A 155 11.88 -5.68 4.79
CA CYS A 155 11.93 -4.33 5.38
C CYS A 155 11.92 -3.23 4.32
N ILE A 156 11.34 -2.08 4.66
CA ILE A 156 11.58 -0.81 3.95
C ILE A 156 12.03 0.17 5.02
N ARG A 157 13.23 0.73 4.85
CA ARG A 157 13.84 1.67 5.78
C ARG A 157 14.29 2.91 5.04
N ARG A 158 14.24 4.05 5.72
CA ARG A 158 14.85 5.26 5.21
C ARG A 158 16.36 5.06 5.13
N ASP A 159 16.93 5.44 4.00
CA ASP A 159 18.36 5.55 3.83
C ASP A 159 18.81 6.95 4.26
N GLU A 160 19.60 7.02 5.32
CA GLU A 160 20.10 8.28 5.89
C GLU A 160 21.48 8.67 5.36
N ARG A 161 22.07 7.85 4.48
CA ARG A 161 23.38 8.15 3.90
C ARG A 161 23.25 9.35 2.95
N PRO A 162 24.26 10.24 2.92
CA PRO A 162 24.22 11.44 2.09
C PRO A 162 24.08 11.07 0.61
N TRP A 163 22.99 11.56 0.01
CA TRP A 163 22.69 11.35 -1.40
C TRP A 163 23.38 12.41 -2.27
N ARG A 164 23.75 12.06 -3.51
CA ARG A 164 24.24 13.04 -4.50
C ARG A 164 23.16 14.09 -4.72
N SER A 165 23.51 15.34 -4.92
CA SER A 165 22.54 16.45 -4.93
C SER A 165 21.41 16.35 -5.98
N GLU A 166 21.54 15.53 -7.04
CA GLU A 166 20.52 15.41 -8.09
C GLU A 166 20.39 13.98 -8.66
N PRO A 167 19.16 13.52 -9.00
CA PRO A 167 18.95 12.23 -9.65
C PRO A 167 19.33 12.32 -11.13
N PHE A 168 19.96 11.28 -11.67
CA PHE A 168 20.25 11.21 -13.09
C PHE A 168 18.95 10.98 -13.88
N VAL A 169 18.35 12.05 -14.40
CA VAL A 169 17.22 12.00 -15.33
C VAL A 169 17.81 11.93 -16.74
N HIS A 170 17.65 10.80 -17.43
CA HIS A 170 17.97 10.75 -18.86
C HIS A 170 16.87 11.47 -19.66
N GLY A 171 17.25 12.58 -20.29
CA GLY A 171 16.52 13.20 -21.40
C GLY A 171 15.65 14.39 -21.01
N GLU A 172 16.22 15.59 -21.11
CA GLU A 172 15.68 16.64 -21.97
C GLU A 172 16.87 17.13 -22.82
N GLU A 173 16.68 17.22 -24.14
CA GLU A 173 17.67 17.69 -25.12
C GLU A 173 18.15 19.13 -24.85
#